data_AF-A0A163W3B1-F1
#
_entry.id   AF-A0A163W3B1-F1
#
_cell.length_a   1.000
_cell.length_b   1.000
_cell.length_c   1.000
_cell.angle_alpha   90.00
_cell.angle_beta   90.00
_cell.angle_gamma   90.00
#
_symmetry.space_group_name_H-M   'P 1'
#
loop_
_entity.id
_entity.type
_entity.pdbx_description
1 polymer ?
#
loop_
_entity_poly.entity_id
_entity_poly.type
_entity_poly.pdbx_seq_one_letter_code
_entity_poly.pdbx_strand_id
1 'polypeptide(L)'
;MDYSKYMKYFNRTIKEYKQEVITEEEVQEILEEVKKDIDEMIQNKEKNELALGLEYQMGVQLERNAKNKILNGDSTAWILIEKQIFWLAHIVKSVPNSGSVMHWQLGGLIGLSLLWKHNDIAELVTEYAIKMFSKDPEYYSENKTHHVFMACLSHKWKTGEMPELFKILPQDNVYVRLMNNWHSSENLKELLYEVCDFHIYSASDTPQKSKEILSFVYIPYDYYCIKLVRDKEGLQTPSIEHPLLQNPLGQIPNDRPGYDPESDEILQYVLKNEKVPDWQRIIR
;
A
#
# COMPACT_ATOMS: atom_id res chain seq x y z
N MET A 1 -14.43 -14.68 -14.68
CA MET A 1 -14.73 -14.11 -13.36
C MET A 1 -16.06 -13.36 -13.47
N ASP A 2 -16.99 -13.45 -12.51
CA ASP A 2 -18.26 -12.69 -12.58
C ASP A 2 -18.04 -11.26 -12.04
N TYR A 3 -17.63 -10.36 -12.93
CA TYR A 3 -17.26 -8.97 -12.64
C TYR A 3 -18.42 -8.16 -12.03
N SER A 4 -19.67 -8.51 -12.34
CA SER A 4 -20.86 -7.83 -11.83
C SER A 4 -20.96 -7.91 -10.30
N LYS A 5 -20.47 -9.01 -9.71
CA LYS A 5 -20.51 -9.28 -8.27
C LYS A 5 -19.52 -8.41 -7.50
N TYR A 6 -18.29 -8.23 -8.00
CA TYR A 6 -17.25 -7.45 -7.31
C TYR A 6 -17.50 -5.95 -7.35
N MET A 7 -18.07 -5.46 -8.45
CA MET A 7 -18.48 -4.07 -8.56
C MET A 7 -19.54 -3.68 -7.51
N LYS A 8 -20.42 -4.62 -7.12
CA LYS A 8 -21.37 -4.40 -6.02
C LYS A 8 -20.66 -4.22 -4.68
N TYR A 9 -19.63 -5.03 -4.39
CA TYR A 9 -18.84 -4.90 -3.15
C TYR A 9 -18.07 -3.58 -3.12
N PHE A 10 -17.41 -3.23 -4.23
CA PHE A 10 -16.76 -1.94 -4.41
C PHE A 10 -17.70 -0.77 -4.12
N ASN A 11 -18.84 -0.70 -4.84
CA ASN A 11 -19.80 0.38 -4.68
C ASN A 11 -20.36 0.48 -3.25
N ARG A 12 -20.59 -0.67 -2.59
CA ARG A 12 -21.04 -0.70 -1.20
C ARG A 12 -19.97 -0.13 -0.27
N THR A 13 -18.72 -0.57 -0.37
CA THR A 13 -17.66 -0.11 0.52
C THR A 13 -17.29 1.35 0.27
N ILE A 14 -17.31 1.83 -0.97
CA ILE A 14 -17.16 3.26 -1.26
C ILE A 14 -18.27 4.08 -0.58
N LYS A 15 -19.51 3.60 -0.59
CA LYS A 15 -20.61 4.26 0.11
C LYS A 15 -20.40 4.25 1.63
N GLU A 16 -19.95 3.14 2.20
CA GLU A 16 -19.63 3.01 3.63
C GLU A 16 -18.56 4.04 4.04
N TYR A 17 -17.43 4.09 3.34
CA TYR A 17 -16.38 5.09 3.63
C TYR A 17 -16.89 6.53 3.53
N LYS A 18 -17.77 6.82 2.56
CA LYS A 18 -18.35 8.16 2.40
C LYS A 18 -19.25 8.56 3.57
N GLN A 19 -19.90 7.58 4.21
CA GLN A 19 -20.85 7.79 5.31
C GLN A 19 -20.19 7.75 6.69
N GLU A 20 -19.05 7.07 6.80
CA GLU A 20 -18.30 6.94 8.05
C GLU A 20 -17.51 8.20 8.36
N VAL A 21 -18.11 9.10 9.15
CA VAL A 21 -17.45 10.30 9.64
C VAL A 21 -16.64 9.95 10.88
N ILE A 22 -15.36 10.31 10.85
CA ILE A 22 -14.44 10.20 11.99
C ILE A 22 -14.20 11.63 12.47
N THR A 23 -14.60 11.93 13.71
CA THR A 23 -14.54 13.31 14.21
C THR A 23 -13.13 13.70 14.64
N GLU A 24 -12.87 15.00 14.78
CA GLU A 24 -11.58 15.48 15.29
C GLU A 24 -11.36 15.03 16.74
N GLU A 25 -12.42 14.96 17.55
CA GLU A 25 -12.35 14.42 18.91
C GLU A 25 -11.96 12.94 18.92
N GLU A 26 -12.56 12.11 18.06
CA GLU A 26 -12.21 10.69 17.94
C GLU A 26 -10.75 10.50 17.50
N VAL A 27 -10.28 11.30 16.54
CA VAL A 27 -8.87 11.31 16.15
C VAL A 27 -7.98 11.68 17.33
N GLN A 28 -8.33 12.71 18.10
CA GLN A 28 -7.53 13.13 19.25
C GLN A 28 -7.49 12.05 20.35
N GLU A 29 -8.61 11.41 20.65
CA GLU A 29 -8.69 10.29 21.59
C GLU A 29 -7.75 9.16 21.17
N ILE A 30 -7.79 8.76 19.89
CA ILE A 30 -6.87 7.76 19.35
C ILE A 30 -5.41 8.18 19.52
N LEU A 31 -5.05 9.44 19.22
CA LEU A 31 -3.68 9.92 19.33
C LEU A 31 -3.17 9.94 20.78
N GLU A 32 -4.03 10.23 21.75
CA GLU A 32 -3.69 10.12 23.17
C GLU A 32 -3.53 8.66 23.61
N GLU A 33 -4.35 7.74 23.10
CA GLU A 33 -4.18 6.30 23.33
C GLU A 33 -2.87 5.76 22.74
N VAL A 34 -2.50 6.19 21.54
CA VAL A 34 -1.19 5.89 20.92
C VAL A 34 -0.05 6.36 21.80
N LYS A 35 -0.11 7.61 22.31
CA LYS A 35 0.93 8.15 23.22
C LYS A 35 1.02 7.32 24.51
N LYS A 36 -0.12 6.95 25.08
CA LYS A 36 -0.19 6.13 26.29
C LYS A 36 0.42 4.73 26.06
N ASP A 37 0.12 4.09 24.94
CA ASP A 37 0.69 2.78 24.58
C ASP A 37 2.22 2.86 24.46
N ILE A 38 2.73 3.89 23.77
CA ILE A 38 4.16 4.18 23.67
C ILE A 38 4.80 4.41 25.06
N ASP A 39 4.13 5.13 25.96
CA ASP A 39 4.60 5.34 27.33
C ASP A 39 4.66 4.04 28.14
N GLU A 40 3.66 3.17 27.99
CA GLU A 40 3.63 1.84 28.62
C GLU A 40 4.79 0.96 28.12
N MET A 41 5.04 0.92 26.80
CA MET A 41 6.19 0.21 26.21
C MET A 41 7.54 0.74 26.76
N ILE A 42 7.67 2.06 26.93
CA ILE A 42 8.87 2.68 27.52
C ILE A 42 9.07 2.22 28.96
N GLN A 43 8.00 2.20 29.76
CA GLN A 43 8.03 1.76 31.16
C GLN A 43 8.38 0.27 31.28
N ASN A 44 7.86 -0.55 30.36
CA ASN A 44 8.15 -1.99 30.27
C ASN A 44 9.53 -2.32 29.69
N LYS A 45 10.30 -1.29 29.29
CA LYS A 45 11.64 -1.40 28.68
C LYS A 45 11.66 -2.06 27.30
N GLU A 46 10.55 -1.97 26.55
CA GLU A 46 10.35 -2.53 25.20
C GLU A 46 10.81 -1.54 24.11
N LYS A 47 11.90 -0.80 24.38
CA LYS A 47 12.35 0.32 23.52
C LYS A 47 12.82 -0.11 22.13
N ASN A 48 13.17 -1.38 21.94
CA ASN A 48 13.53 -1.94 20.63
C ASN A 48 12.29 -2.24 19.77
N GLU A 49 11.09 -2.18 20.34
CA GLU A 49 9.82 -2.46 19.65
C GLU A 49 8.90 -1.25 19.56
N LEU A 50 9.35 -0.08 20.02
CA LEU A 50 8.54 1.13 20.18
C LEU A 50 7.80 1.59 18.92
N ALA A 51 8.35 1.29 17.74
CA ALA A 51 7.69 1.57 16.46
C ALA A 51 6.33 0.87 16.31
N LEU A 52 6.09 -0.25 16.98
CA LEU A 52 4.81 -0.97 16.95
C LEU A 52 3.65 -0.13 17.50
N GLY A 53 3.91 0.79 18.43
CA GLY A 53 2.89 1.71 18.94
C GLY A 53 2.27 2.61 17.86
N LEU A 54 2.98 2.83 16.74
CA LEU A 54 2.45 3.60 15.60
C LEU A 54 1.28 2.89 14.90
N GLU A 55 1.14 1.57 15.03
CA GLU A 55 0.06 0.84 14.36
C GLU A 55 -1.29 1.00 15.04
N TYR A 56 -1.30 1.39 16.32
CA TYR A 56 -2.52 1.45 17.12
C TYR A 56 -3.55 2.37 16.44
N GLN A 57 -4.67 1.78 16.02
CA GLN A 57 -5.77 2.44 15.32
C GLN A 57 -5.36 3.26 14.08
N MET A 58 -4.20 2.99 13.49
CA MET A 58 -3.72 3.65 12.27
C MET A 58 -4.72 3.53 11.11
N GLY A 59 -5.37 2.36 10.99
CA GLY A 59 -6.40 2.10 9.98
C GLY A 59 -7.65 2.98 10.14
N VAL A 60 -7.91 3.51 11.33
CA VAL A 60 -9.03 4.43 11.60
C VAL A 60 -8.60 5.87 11.33
N GLN A 61 -7.64 6.36 12.11
CA GLN A 61 -7.29 7.79 12.13
C GLN A 61 -6.56 8.28 10.87
N LEU A 62 -5.82 7.40 10.18
CA LEU A 62 -5.20 7.72 8.88
C LEU A 62 -6.05 7.22 7.73
N GLU A 63 -6.22 5.89 7.62
CA GLU A 63 -6.72 5.31 6.37
C GLU A 63 -8.21 5.59 6.12
N ARG A 64 -9.09 5.23 7.08
CA ARG A 64 -10.53 5.47 6.94
C ARG A 64 -10.87 6.95 6.93
N ASN A 65 -10.19 7.73 7.77
CA ASN A 65 -10.35 9.18 7.84
C ASN A 65 -10.00 9.85 6.50
N ALA A 66 -8.84 9.50 5.93
CA ALA A 66 -8.45 9.99 4.62
C ALA A 66 -9.47 9.64 3.55
N LYS A 67 -9.91 8.37 3.51
CA LYS A 67 -10.88 7.90 2.51
C LYS A 67 -12.20 8.62 2.62
N ASN A 68 -12.74 8.81 3.84
CA ASN A 68 -13.96 9.57 4.03
C ASN A 68 -13.82 10.99 3.47
N LYS A 69 -12.76 11.70 3.85
CA LYS A 69 -12.50 13.09 3.44
C LYS A 69 -12.32 13.21 1.93
N ILE A 70 -11.48 12.37 1.31
CA ILE A 70 -11.22 12.35 -0.13
C ILE A 70 -12.50 12.06 -0.92
N LEU A 71 -13.29 11.07 -0.50
CA LEU A 71 -14.57 10.71 -1.16
C LEU A 71 -15.65 11.79 -1.02
N ASN A 72 -15.49 12.71 -0.06
CA ASN A 72 -16.36 13.87 0.15
C ASN A 72 -15.75 15.18 -0.40
N GLY A 73 -14.66 15.11 -1.16
CA GLY A 73 -14.11 16.23 -1.93
C GLY A 73 -12.96 16.98 -1.26
N ASP A 74 -12.52 16.58 -0.07
CA ASP A 74 -11.33 17.12 0.56
C ASP A 74 -10.08 16.37 0.10
N SER A 75 -9.44 16.89 -0.94
CA SER A 75 -8.20 16.34 -1.49
C SER A 75 -6.98 16.57 -0.59
N THR A 76 -7.04 17.46 0.41
CA THR A 76 -5.90 17.68 1.31
C THR A 76 -5.65 16.47 2.22
N ALA A 77 -6.67 15.65 2.43
CA ALA A 77 -6.60 14.45 3.26
C ALA A 77 -5.70 13.33 2.70
N TRP A 78 -5.19 13.44 1.47
CA TRP A 78 -4.10 12.57 0.98
C TRP A 78 -2.84 12.65 1.87
N ILE A 79 -2.65 13.74 2.63
CA ILE A 79 -1.56 13.88 3.61
C ILE A 79 -1.60 12.80 4.69
N LEU A 80 -2.79 12.29 5.05
CA LEU A 80 -2.95 11.22 6.02
C LEU A 80 -2.48 9.86 5.47
N ILE A 81 -2.69 9.63 4.17
CA ILE A 81 -2.16 8.44 3.48
C ILE A 81 -0.64 8.51 3.38
N GLU A 82 -0.08 9.69 3.07
CA GLU A 82 1.37 9.89 3.10
C GLU A 82 1.94 9.65 4.51
N LYS A 83 1.29 10.19 5.55
CA LYS A 83 1.66 9.90 6.95
C LYS A 83 1.67 8.39 7.25
N GLN A 84 0.66 7.65 6.79
CA GLN A 84 0.58 6.19 6.96
C GLN A 84 1.76 5.47 6.31
N ILE A 85 2.23 5.93 5.15
CA ILE A 85 3.41 5.39 4.47
C ILE A 85 4.66 5.54 5.36
N PHE A 86 4.89 6.72 5.92
CA PHE A 86 6.06 6.95 6.78
C PHE A 86 6.04 6.12 8.06
N TRP A 87 4.86 6.01 8.69
CA TRP A 87 4.71 5.21 9.91
C TRP A 87 4.99 3.73 9.63
N LEU A 88 4.36 3.17 8.59
CA LEU A 88 4.60 1.79 8.16
C LEU A 88 6.06 1.55 7.75
N ALA A 89 6.69 2.48 7.04
CA ALA A 89 8.08 2.38 6.65
C ALA A 89 9.02 2.37 7.87
N HIS A 90 8.72 3.17 8.89
CA HIS A 90 9.46 3.17 10.14
C HIS A 90 9.34 1.83 10.87
N ILE A 91 8.13 1.24 10.93
CA ILE A 91 7.92 -0.09 11.51
C ILE A 91 8.71 -1.16 10.74
N VAL A 92 8.66 -1.15 9.41
CA VAL A 92 9.47 -2.05 8.56
C VAL A 92 10.97 -1.89 8.84
N LYS A 93 11.46 -0.65 9.00
CA LYS A 93 12.87 -0.39 9.29
C LYS A 93 13.27 -0.88 10.68
N SER A 94 12.45 -0.61 11.70
CA SER A 94 12.80 -0.80 13.10
C SER A 94 12.51 -2.22 13.61
N VAL A 95 11.41 -2.85 13.18
CA VAL A 95 10.90 -4.13 13.73
C VAL A 95 10.42 -5.09 12.63
N PRO A 96 11.26 -5.42 11.62
CA PRO A 96 10.82 -6.12 10.41
C PRO A 96 10.27 -7.53 10.59
N ASN A 97 10.60 -8.20 11.69
CA ASN A 97 10.15 -9.57 11.95
C ASN A 97 9.05 -9.63 13.03
N SER A 98 8.47 -8.48 13.40
CA SER A 98 7.39 -8.39 14.40
C SER A 98 6.08 -9.04 13.94
N GLY A 99 5.86 -9.15 12.62
CA GLY A 99 4.57 -9.54 12.07
C GLY A 99 3.53 -8.40 12.05
N SER A 100 3.95 -7.16 12.28
CA SER A 100 3.08 -5.98 12.30
C SER A 100 2.78 -5.47 10.89
N VAL A 101 3.83 -5.17 10.11
CA VAL A 101 3.69 -4.88 8.68
C VAL A 101 3.72 -6.18 7.89
N MET A 102 2.56 -6.59 7.41
CA MET A 102 2.38 -7.87 6.75
C MET A 102 2.09 -7.70 5.27
N HIS A 103 2.07 -8.81 4.56
CA HIS A 103 1.92 -8.86 3.10
C HIS A 103 0.76 -8.02 2.55
N TRP A 104 -0.35 -7.87 3.30
CA TRP A 104 -1.54 -7.15 2.86
C TRP A 104 -1.43 -5.62 2.79
N GLN A 105 -0.31 -5.05 3.28
CA GLN A 105 0.01 -3.61 3.19
C GLN A 105 1.05 -3.30 2.12
N LEU A 106 1.89 -4.27 1.74
CA LEU A 106 3.15 -4.00 1.03
C LEU A 106 2.93 -3.42 -0.37
N GLY A 107 1.90 -3.88 -1.08
CA GLY A 107 1.63 -3.43 -2.45
C GLY A 107 1.35 -1.93 -2.53
N GLY A 108 0.43 -1.44 -1.69
CA GLY A 108 0.09 -0.02 -1.64
C GLY A 108 1.19 0.84 -1.04
N LEU A 109 1.89 0.31 -0.02
CA LEU A 109 3.04 0.98 0.57
C LEU A 109 4.15 1.20 -0.46
N ILE A 110 4.50 0.19 -1.25
CA ILE A 110 5.47 0.30 -2.35
C ILE A 110 4.95 1.25 -3.43
N GLY A 111 3.71 1.03 -3.90
CA GLY A 111 3.17 1.75 -5.04
C GLY A 111 3.06 3.26 -4.81
N LEU A 112 2.48 3.65 -3.67
CA LEU A 112 2.33 5.07 -3.34
C LEU A 112 3.68 5.73 -3.03
N SER A 113 4.62 5.01 -2.40
CA SER A 113 5.98 5.52 -2.19
C SER A 113 6.68 5.80 -3.52
N LEU A 114 6.55 4.92 -4.52
CA LEU A 114 7.09 5.14 -5.86
C LEU A 114 6.46 6.35 -6.55
N LEU A 115 5.13 6.45 -6.52
CA LEU A 115 4.39 7.53 -7.19
C LEU A 115 4.74 8.91 -6.60
N TRP A 116 4.93 8.99 -5.28
CA TRP A 116 5.31 10.22 -4.60
C TRP A 116 6.81 10.41 -4.42
N LYS A 117 7.63 9.60 -5.12
CA LYS A 117 9.10 9.71 -5.18
C LYS A 117 9.82 9.52 -3.83
N HIS A 118 9.19 8.84 -2.88
CA HIS A 118 9.81 8.33 -1.66
C HIS A 118 10.62 7.07 -1.98
N ASN A 119 11.65 7.22 -2.81
CA ASN A 119 12.39 6.11 -3.42
C ASN A 119 13.12 5.24 -2.37
N ASP A 120 13.59 5.85 -1.29
CA ASP A 120 14.21 5.18 -0.15
C ASP A 120 13.21 4.27 0.58
N ILE A 121 11.98 4.74 0.81
CA ILE A 121 10.90 3.94 1.38
C ILE A 121 10.50 2.82 0.42
N ALA A 122 10.31 3.15 -0.87
CA ALA A 122 9.96 2.16 -1.88
C ALA A 122 11.01 1.03 -1.95
N GLU A 123 12.30 1.37 -1.91
CA GLU A 123 13.40 0.43 -1.89
C GLU A 123 13.40 -0.43 -0.61
N LEU A 124 13.34 0.20 0.56
CA LEU A 124 13.28 -0.50 1.86
C LEU A 124 12.17 -1.55 1.88
N VAL A 125 10.96 -1.15 1.49
CA VAL A 125 9.78 -2.00 1.54
C VAL A 125 9.83 -3.07 0.44
N THR A 126 10.39 -2.77 -0.73
CA THR A 126 10.59 -3.75 -1.80
C THR A 126 11.56 -4.85 -1.37
N GLU A 127 12.68 -4.49 -0.74
CA GLU A 127 13.63 -5.47 -0.20
C GLU A 127 13.01 -6.35 0.89
N TYR A 128 12.24 -5.72 1.78
CA TYR A 128 11.49 -6.43 2.81
C TYR A 128 10.51 -7.44 2.20
N ALA A 129 9.72 -6.98 1.23
CA ALA A 129 8.71 -7.78 0.54
C ALA A 129 9.33 -8.97 -0.19
N ILE A 130 10.41 -8.77 -0.95
CA ILE A 130 11.11 -9.84 -1.66
C ILE A 130 11.63 -10.90 -0.66
N LYS A 131 12.29 -10.47 0.43
CA LYS A 131 12.76 -11.38 1.48
C LYS A 131 11.61 -12.17 2.11
N MET A 132 10.44 -11.55 2.30
CA MET A 132 9.25 -12.21 2.82
C MET A 132 8.68 -13.23 1.84
N PHE A 133 8.50 -12.83 0.58
CA PHE A 133 7.85 -13.66 -0.45
C PHE A 133 8.70 -14.87 -0.85
N SER A 134 10.03 -14.72 -0.87
CA SER A 134 10.94 -15.82 -1.17
C SER A 134 10.97 -16.91 -0.10
N LYS A 135 10.43 -16.69 1.11
CA LYS A 135 10.37 -17.72 2.16
C LYS A 135 9.29 -18.78 1.90
N ASP A 136 8.20 -18.41 1.24
CA ASP A 136 7.08 -19.31 0.95
C ASP A 136 6.45 -19.02 -0.43
N PRO A 137 7.17 -19.28 -1.54
CA PRO A 137 6.73 -18.91 -2.88
C PRO A 137 5.35 -19.48 -3.28
N GLU A 138 5.01 -20.68 -2.80
CA GLU A 138 3.75 -21.36 -3.09
C GLU A 138 2.56 -20.63 -2.44
N TYR A 139 2.69 -20.26 -1.15
CA TYR A 139 1.66 -19.45 -0.51
C TYR A 139 1.42 -18.12 -1.23
N TYR A 140 2.51 -17.40 -1.58
CA TYR A 140 2.40 -16.07 -2.16
C TYR A 140 1.93 -16.09 -3.63
N SER A 141 2.25 -17.13 -4.40
CA SER A 141 1.76 -17.29 -5.78
C SER A 141 0.27 -17.57 -5.87
N GLU A 142 -0.32 -18.18 -4.83
CA GLU A 142 -1.75 -18.49 -4.80
C GLU A 142 -2.58 -17.39 -4.14
N ASN A 143 -2.05 -16.77 -3.08
CA ASN A 143 -2.87 -15.95 -2.18
C ASN A 143 -2.58 -14.45 -2.27
N LYS A 144 -1.39 -14.06 -2.76
CA LYS A 144 -0.83 -12.70 -2.59
C LYS A 144 -0.19 -12.13 -3.88
N THR A 145 -0.73 -12.53 -5.03
CA THR A 145 -0.18 -12.18 -6.35
C THR A 145 -0.09 -10.68 -6.64
N HIS A 146 -1.02 -9.86 -6.12
CA HIS A 146 -0.98 -8.41 -6.26
C HIS A 146 0.24 -7.82 -5.54
N HIS A 147 0.50 -8.25 -4.31
CA HIS A 147 1.63 -7.74 -3.55
C HIS A 147 2.98 -8.22 -4.11
N VAL A 148 3.04 -9.46 -4.59
CA VAL A 148 4.21 -9.98 -5.33
C VAL A 148 4.46 -9.16 -6.59
N PHE A 149 3.42 -8.87 -7.38
CA PHE A 149 3.54 -8.06 -8.58
C PHE A 149 4.08 -6.66 -8.27
N MET A 150 3.55 -5.98 -7.26
CA MET A 150 4.00 -4.64 -6.89
C MET A 150 5.48 -4.59 -6.48
N ALA A 151 5.96 -5.59 -5.72
CA ALA A 151 7.38 -5.69 -5.39
C ALA A 151 8.25 -5.94 -6.64
N CYS A 152 7.79 -6.81 -7.55
CA CYS A 152 8.50 -7.09 -8.81
C CYS A 152 8.53 -5.88 -9.75
N LEU A 153 7.43 -5.13 -9.83
CA LEU A 153 7.32 -3.92 -10.64
C LEU A 153 8.20 -2.79 -10.10
N SER A 154 8.28 -2.64 -8.78
CA SER A 154 9.22 -1.72 -8.12
C SER A 154 10.68 -2.06 -8.42
N HIS A 155 11.03 -3.35 -8.31
CA HIS A 155 12.35 -3.83 -8.71
C HIS A 155 12.64 -3.49 -10.18
N LYS A 156 11.71 -3.79 -11.10
CA LYS A 156 11.83 -3.45 -12.52
C LYS A 156 11.97 -1.94 -12.75
N TRP A 157 11.21 -1.12 -12.04
CA TRP A 157 11.36 0.33 -12.14
C TRP A 157 12.78 0.76 -11.81
N LYS A 158 13.41 0.17 -10.78
CA LYS A 158 14.78 0.49 -10.38
C LYS A 158 15.84 -0.06 -11.35
N THR A 159 15.74 -1.33 -11.74
CA THR A 159 16.81 -2.04 -12.45
C THR A 159 16.62 -2.14 -13.96
N GLY A 160 15.39 -1.92 -14.45
CA GLY A 160 14.97 -2.17 -15.83
C GLY A 160 14.50 -3.62 -16.08
N GLU A 161 14.79 -4.55 -15.17
CA GLU A 161 14.57 -5.98 -15.35
C GLU A 161 13.52 -6.53 -14.39
N MET A 162 12.74 -7.51 -14.83
CA MET A 162 11.80 -8.21 -13.94
C MET A 162 12.57 -9.24 -13.10
N PRO A 163 12.43 -9.27 -11.76
CA PRO A 163 13.20 -10.19 -10.92
C PRO A 163 12.68 -11.63 -11.06
N GLU A 164 13.52 -12.60 -10.69
CA GLU A 164 13.19 -14.05 -10.71
C GLU A 164 11.90 -14.37 -9.95
N LEU A 165 11.65 -13.63 -8.85
CA LEU A 165 10.44 -13.76 -8.02
C LEU A 165 9.15 -13.65 -8.83
N PHE A 166 9.14 -12.90 -9.94
CA PHE A 166 7.96 -12.77 -10.78
C PHE A 166 7.47 -14.10 -11.37
N LYS A 167 8.37 -15.06 -11.58
CA LYS A 167 8.06 -16.37 -12.17
C LYS A 167 7.21 -17.27 -11.26
N ILE A 168 7.05 -16.92 -9.98
CA ILE A 168 6.17 -17.66 -9.08
C ILE A 168 4.70 -17.45 -9.47
N LEU A 169 4.37 -16.33 -10.13
CA LEU A 169 3.00 -16.01 -10.48
C LEU A 169 2.44 -16.99 -11.53
N PRO A 170 1.17 -17.45 -11.39
CA PRO A 170 0.53 -18.31 -12.37
C PRO A 170 0.47 -17.67 -13.77
N GLN A 171 0.62 -18.48 -14.83
CA GLN A 171 0.68 -17.99 -16.21
C GLN A 171 -0.60 -17.30 -16.68
N ASP A 172 -1.74 -17.69 -16.13
CA ASP A 172 -3.05 -17.11 -16.40
C ASP A 172 -3.35 -15.84 -15.58
N ASN A 173 -2.52 -15.54 -14.57
CA ASN A 173 -2.65 -14.32 -13.76
C ASN A 173 -2.59 -13.06 -14.64
N VAL A 174 -3.43 -12.07 -14.34
CA VAL A 174 -3.55 -10.83 -15.11
C VAL A 174 -2.22 -10.09 -15.24
N TYR A 175 -1.40 -10.10 -14.19
CA TYR A 175 -0.11 -9.41 -14.20
C TYR A 175 0.90 -10.11 -15.12
N VAL A 176 0.89 -11.46 -15.19
CA VAL A 176 1.72 -12.22 -16.13
C VAL A 176 1.29 -11.96 -17.57
N ARG A 177 -0.01 -12.00 -17.85
CA ARG A 177 -0.56 -11.67 -19.17
C ARG A 177 -0.23 -10.24 -19.58
N LEU A 178 -0.32 -9.28 -18.65
CA LEU A 178 0.06 -7.88 -18.87
C LEU A 178 1.55 -7.74 -19.22
N MET A 179 2.44 -8.39 -18.46
CA MET A 179 3.88 -8.32 -18.75
C MET A 179 4.26 -9.00 -20.06
N ASN A 180 3.58 -10.08 -20.45
CA ASN A 180 3.78 -10.72 -21.76
C ASN A 180 3.34 -9.82 -22.93
N ASN A 181 2.44 -8.86 -22.68
CA ASN A 181 1.98 -7.88 -23.66
C ASN A 181 2.57 -6.48 -23.42
N TRP A 182 3.65 -6.36 -22.64
CA TRP A 182 4.21 -5.06 -22.22
C TRP A 182 4.56 -4.17 -23.41
N HIS A 183 5.10 -4.69 -24.50
CA HIS A 183 5.43 -3.87 -25.68
C HIS A 183 4.30 -3.78 -26.72
N SER A 184 3.16 -4.43 -26.51
CA SER A 184 2.04 -4.47 -27.46
C SER A 184 0.88 -3.58 -27.00
N SER A 185 0.60 -2.49 -27.72
CA SER A 185 -0.47 -1.55 -27.37
C SER A 185 -1.88 -2.09 -27.59
N GLU A 186 -2.06 -3.05 -28.50
CA GLU A 186 -3.39 -3.55 -28.90
C GLU A 186 -4.10 -4.31 -27.76
N ASN A 187 -3.39 -5.24 -27.12
CA ASN A 187 -3.95 -6.06 -26.03
C ASN A 187 -3.85 -5.37 -24.66
N LEU A 188 -2.98 -4.36 -24.53
CA LEU A 188 -2.68 -3.75 -23.24
C LEU A 188 -3.87 -2.97 -22.66
N LYS A 189 -4.73 -2.38 -23.49
CA LYS A 189 -5.90 -1.65 -23.01
C LYS A 189 -6.87 -2.54 -22.23
N GLU A 190 -7.16 -3.73 -22.77
CA GLU A 190 -8.02 -4.72 -22.10
C GLU A 190 -7.38 -5.24 -20.83
N LEU A 191 -6.07 -5.56 -20.86
CA LEU A 191 -5.34 -6.04 -19.69
C LEU A 191 -5.23 -4.99 -18.57
N LEU A 192 -5.12 -3.71 -18.91
CA LEU A 192 -5.15 -2.62 -17.91
C LEU A 192 -6.53 -2.50 -17.25
N TYR A 193 -7.60 -2.68 -18.03
CA TYR A 193 -8.95 -2.74 -17.47
C TYR A 193 -9.09 -3.94 -16.53
N GLU A 194 -8.61 -5.11 -16.95
CA GLU A 194 -8.60 -6.31 -16.11
C GLU A 194 -7.74 -6.15 -14.85
N VAL A 195 -6.65 -5.37 -14.87
CA VAL A 195 -5.87 -5.04 -13.66
C VAL A 195 -6.72 -4.25 -12.68
N CYS A 196 -7.50 -3.27 -13.13
CA CYS A 196 -8.41 -2.53 -12.24
C CYS A 196 -9.51 -3.44 -11.66
N ASP A 197 -10.07 -4.35 -12.47
CA ASP A 197 -11.01 -5.35 -11.98
C ASP A 197 -10.36 -6.29 -10.96
N PHE A 198 -9.13 -6.73 -11.23
CA PHE A 198 -8.36 -7.58 -10.33
C PHE A 198 -8.02 -6.88 -9.02
N HIS A 199 -7.69 -5.59 -9.05
CA HIS A 199 -7.52 -4.78 -7.84
C HIS A 199 -8.79 -4.78 -6.98
N ILE A 200 -9.96 -4.53 -7.59
CA ILE A 200 -11.25 -4.58 -6.87
C ILE A 200 -11.49 -5.99 -6.31
N TYR A 201 -11.25 -7.03 -7.11
CA TYR A 201 -11.35 -8.42 -6.69
C TYR A 201 -10.44 -8.71 -5.50
N SER A 202 -9.17 -8.29 -5.54
CA SER A 202 -8.18 -8.47 -4.49
C SER A 202 -8.54 -7.72 -3.21
N ALA A 203 -9.15 -6.54 -3.32
CA ALA A 203 -9.68 -5.75 -2.20
C ALA A 203 -11.01 -6.27 -1.62
N SER A 204 -11.76 -7.07 -2.36
CA SER A 204 -13.08 -7.55 -1.94
C SER A 204 -12.97 -8.81 -1.09
N ASP A 205 -13.81 -8.87 -0.05
CA ASP A 205 -14.11 -10.09 0.69
C ASP A 205 -15.36 -10.76 0.12
N THR A 206 -15.29 -12.07 -0.11
CA THR A 206 -16.40 -12.85 -0.65
C THR A 206 -16.55 -14.16 0.12
N PRO A 207 -17.71 -14.83 0.04
CA PRO A 207 -17.88 -16.13 0.70
C PRO A 207 -16.89 -17.21 0.24
N GLN A 208 -16.19 -17.00 -0.88
CA GLN A 208 -15.25 -17.93 -1.47
C GLN A 208 -13.77 -17.55 -1.25
N LYS A 209 -13.47 -16.31 -0.81
CA LYS A 209 -12.12 -15.76 -0.77
C LYS A 209 -12.06 -14.53 0.12
N SER A 210 -11.07 -14.50 1.02
CA SER A 210 -10.73 -13.33 1.84
C SER A 210 -10.00 -12.27 1.03
N LYS A 211 -10.13 -11.00 1.43
CA LYS A 211 -9.36 -9.89 0.82
C LYS A 211 -7.85 -10.13 0.92
N GLU A 212 -7.18 -9.81 -0.17
CA GLU A 212 -5.72 -9.79 -0.28
C GLU A 212 -5.20 -8.41 0.12
N ILE A 213 -5.78 -7.35 -0.45
CA ILE A 213 -5.47 -5.96 -0.15
C ILE A 213 -6.31 -5.56 1.07
N LEU A 214 -5.66 -5.28 2.19
CA LEU A 214 -6.34 -4.83 3.42
C LEU A 214 -6.11 -3.35 3.70
N SER A 215 -4.95 -2.82 3.28
CA SER A 215 -4.62 -1.40 3.37
C SER A 215 -4.49 -0.79 1.99
N PHE A 216 -4.71 0.52 1.91
CA PHE A 216 -4.75 1.29 0.66
C PHE A 216 -5.80 0.77 -0.33
N VAL A 217 -6.82 0.09 0.20
CA VAL A 217 -7.91 -0.52 -0.57
C VAL A 217 -8.61 0.51 -1.45
N TYR A 218 -8.78 0.16 -2.73
CA TYR A 218 -9.43 0.95 -3.77
C TYR A 218 -8.70 2.22 -4.21
N ILE A 219 -7.44 2.38 -3.81
CA ILE A 219 -6.53 3.35 -4.42
C ILE A 219 -5.77 2.59 -5.52
N PRO A 220 -5.93 2.92 -6.82
CA PRO A 220 -5.40 2.14 -7.95
C PRO A 220 -3.91 2.42 -8.19
N TYR A 221 -3.08 2.30 -7.15
CA TYR A 221 -1.65 2.55 -7.23
C TYR A 221 -0.95 1.61 -8.22
N ASP A 222 -1.43 0.38 -8.42
CA ASP A 222 -0.86 -0.59 -9.34
C ASP A 222 -0.99 -0.15 -10.81
N TYR A 223 -2.17 0.35 -11.20
CA TYR A 223 -2.37 0.94 -12.53
C TYR A 223 -1.41 2.12 -12.78
N TYR A 224 -1.30 3.03 -11.81
CA TYR A 224 -0.42 4.20 -11.95
C TYR A 224 1.06 3.83 -11.91
N CYS A 225 1.46 2.84 -11.12
CA CYS A 225 2.83 2.32 -11.14
C CYS A 225 3.15 1.65 -12.48
N ILE A 226 2.23 0.89 -13.07
CA ILE A 226 2.41 0.35 -14.42
C ILE A 226 2.68 1.49 -15.40
N LYS A 227 1.84 2.52 -15.38
CA LYS A 227 2.03 3.72 -16.21
C LYS A 227 3.40 4.37 -15.95
N LEU A 228 3.80 4.54 -14.70
CA LEU A 228 5.10 5.12 -14.32
C LEU A 228 6.28 4.34 -14.92
N VAL A 229 6.28 3.01 -14.81
CA VAL A 229 7.36 2.17 -15.37
C VAL A 229 7.39 2.23 -16.89
N ARG A 230 6.21 2.20 -17.54
CA ARG A 230 6.11 2.32 -19.00
C ARG A 230 6.61 3.66 -19.51
N ASP A 231 6.18 4.74 -18.87
CA ASP A 231 6.56 6.10 -19.24
C ASP A 231 8.10 6.28 -19.10
N LYS A 232 8.72 5.66 -18.08
CA LYS A 232 10.19 5.60 -17.93
C LYS A 232 10.90 4.87 -19.07
N GLU A 233 10.26 3.85 -19.65
CA GLU A 233 10.79 3.08 -20.78
C GLU A 233 10.44 3.69 -22.15
N GLY A 234 9.79 4.86 -22.18
CA GLY A 234 9.34 5.51 -23.41
C GLY A 234 8.16 4.80 -24.08
N LEU A 235 7.44 3.95 -23.35
CA LEU A 235 6.29 3.22 -23.85
C LEU A 235 5.00 3.99 -23.57
N GLN A 236 4.12 4.06 -24.55
CA GLN A 236 2.79 4.65 -24.36
C GLN A 236 1.89 3.71 -23.54
N THR A 237 1.15 4.28 -22.60
CA THR A 237 0.13 3.56 -21.82
C THR A 237 -1.26 3.95 -22.32
N PRO A 238 -2.06 3.00 -22.87
CA PRO A 238 -3.42 3.29 -23.32
C PRO A 238 -4.30 3.81 -22.17
N SER A 239 -5.12 4.82 -22.46
CA SER A 239 -6.12 5.29 -21.50
C SER A 239 -7.30 4.32 -21.44
N ILE A 240 -7.81 4.09 -20.23
CA ILE A 240 -9.02 3.30 -19.96
C ILE A 240 -10.01 4.12 -19.15
N GLU A 241 -11.30 3.82 -19.33
CA GLU A 241 -12.39 4.39 -18.53
C GLU A 241 -12.91 3.32 -17.59
N HIS A 242 -12.46 3.32 -16.34
CA HIS A 242 -12.81 2.30 -15.35
C HIS A 242 -13.35 2.96 -14.07
N PRO A 243 -14.41 2.43 -13.43
CA PRO A 243 -15.00 3.00 -12.21
C PRO A 243 -14.00 3.25 -11.07
N LEU A 244 -13.04 2.33 -10.88
CA LEU A 244 -11.95 2.48 -9.92
C LEU A 244 -11.11 3.75 -10.16
N LEU A 245 -10.81 4.07 -11.42
CA LEU A 245 -10.00 5.24 -11.77
C LEU A 245 -10.81 6.54 -11.73
N GLN A 246 -12.11 6.46 -12.04
CA GLN A 246 -13.02 7.62 -12.02
C GLN A 246 -13.46 8.02 -10.61
N ASN A 247 -13.24 7.16 -9.61
CA ASN A 247 -13.51 7.45 -8.21
C ASN A 247 -12.54 8.52 -7.65
N PRO A 248 -12.94 9.34 -6.65
CA PRO A 248 -12.00 10.27 -6.00
C PRO A 248 -10.72 9.61 -5.45
N LEU A 249 -10.78 8.37 -4.95
CA LEU A 249 -9.59 7.60 -4.54
C LEU A 249 -8.70 7.20 -5.72
N GLY A 250 -9.25 7.20 -6.94
CA GLY A 250 -8.53 7.04 -8.19
C GLY A 250 -7.79 8.29 -8.65
N GLN A 251 -8.02 9.45 -8.02
CA GLN A 251 -7.37 10.71 -8.34
C GLN A 251 -6.15 10.93 -7.42
N ILE A 252 -5.16 10.04 -7.53
CA ILE A 252 -3.92 10.14 -6.75
C ILE A 252 -3.15 11.41 -7.16
N PRO A 253 -2.73 12.26 -6.21
CA PRO A 253 -1.92 13.44 -6.52
C PRO A 253 -0.62 13.06 -7.25
N ASN A 254 -0.28 13.80 -8.31
CA ASN A 254 0.95 13.61 -9.07
C ASN A 254 2.20 13.99 -8.25
N ASP A 255 2.06 15.00 -7.38
CA ASP A 255 3.07 15.42 -6.42
C ASP A 255 2.75 14.88 -5.04
N ARG A 256 3.76 14.76 -4.18
CA ARG A 256 3.57 14.27 -2.82
C ARG A 256 2.59 15.17 -2.04
N PRO A 257 1.69 14.61 -1.21
CA PRO A 257 0.64 15.37 -0.51
C PRO A 257 1.14 16.46 0.45
N GLY A 258 2.36 16.33 0.99
CA GLY A 258 3.02 17.37 1.79
C GLY A 258 3.17 17.04 3.28
N TYR A 259 3.07 15.77 3.68
CA TYR A 259 3.39 15.35 5.04
C TYR A 259 4.86 15.66 5.36
N ASP A 260 5.10 16.16 6.57
CA ASP A 260 6.44 16.49 7.09
C ASP A 260 6.72 15.65 8.35
N PRO A 261 7.55 14.60 8.25
CA PRO A 261 7.90 13.72 9.36
C PRO A 261 8.56 14.45 10.55
N GLU A 262 9.25 15.57 10.31
CA GLU A 262 9.94 16.33 11.37
C GLU A 262 8.96 17.09 12.28
N SER A 263 7.75 17.34 11.77
CA SER A 263 6.67 18.01 12.51
C SER A 263 5.71 17.04 13.22
N ASP A 264 5.80 15.73 12.96
CA ASP A 264 4.91 14.74 13.55
C ASP A 264 5.32 14.39 14.99
N GLU A 265 4.59 14.92 15.97
CA GLU A 265 4.89 14.73 17.38
C GLU A 265 4.99 13.27 17.80
N ILE A 266 4.13 12.38 17.28
CA ILE A 266 4.11 10.97 17.68
C ILE A 266 5.31 10.25 17.08
N LEU A 267 5.56 10.45 15.78
CA LEU A 267 6.73 9.85 15.13
C LEU A 267 8.02 10.33 15.78
N GLN A 268 8.15 11.64 16.04
CA GLN A 268 9.32 12.21 16.72
C GLN A 268 9.46 11.69 18.15
N TYR A 269 8.34 11.44 18.86
CA TYR A 269 8.37 10.84 20.19
C TYR A 269 8.90 9.41 20.17
N VAL A 270 8.48 8.60 19.20
CA VAL A 270 9.04 7.25 18.98
C VAL A 270 10.53 7.33 18.65
N LEU A 271 10.92 8.12 17.65
CA LEU A 271 12.32 8.25 17.20
C LEU A 271 13.27 8.69 18.32
N LYS A 272 12.82 9.57 19.21
CA LYS A 272 13.61 10.03 20.36
C LYS A 272 13.85 8.96 21.42
N ASN A 273 12.90 8.02 21.57
CA ASN A 273 12.89 7.06 22.67
C ASN A 273 13.26 5.64 22.27
N GLU A 274 13.18 5.31 20.98
CA GLU A 274 13.52 3.99 20.46
C GLU A 274 15.00 3.64 20.69
N LYS A 275 15.26 2.34 20.89
CA LYS A 275 16.59 1.77 20.99
C LYS A 275 16.66 0.49 20.18
N VAL A 276 16.62 0.64 18.87
CA VAL A 276 16.63 -0.48 17.91
C VAL A 276 18.07 -0.95 17.70
N PRO A 277 18.41 -2.21 18.04
CA PRO A 277 19.73 -2.76 17.75
C PRO A 277 19.97 -2.90 16.24
N ASP A 278 21.22 -2.73 15.80
CA ASP A 278 21.54 -2.80 14.36
C ASP A 278 21.21 -4.16 13.72
N TRP A 279 21.30 -5.26 14.48
CA TRP A 279 20.96 -6.60 13.99
C TRP A 279 19.47 -6.77 13.68
N GLN A 280 18.62 -5.90 14.21
CA GLN A 280 17.16 -5.95 14.02
C GLN A 280 16.73 -5.23 12.73
N ARG A 281 17.53 -4.29 12.23
CA ARG A 281 17.17 -3.43 11.07
C ARG A 281 17.31 -4.18 9.75
N ILE A 282 16.40 -3.93 8.79
CA ILE A 282 16.48 -4.54 7.43
C ILE A 282 17.67 -4.01 6.64
N ILE A 283 18.02 -2.73 6.84
CA ILE A 283 19.01 -2.00 6.04
C ILE A 283 19.89 -1.15 6.97
N ARG A 284 21.20 -1.13 6.67
CA ARG A 284 22.21 -0.24 7.27
C ARG A 284 22.08 1.18 6.74
#